data_AF-A0A527GT76-F1
#
_entry.id   AF-A0A527GT76-F1
#
_cell.length_a   1.000
_cell.length_b   1.000
_cell.length_c   1.000
_cell.angle_alpha   90.00
_cell.angle_beta   90.00
_cell.angle_gamma   90.00
#
_symmetry.space_group_name_H-M   'P 1'
#
loop_
_entity.id
_entity.type
_entity.pdbx_description
1 polymer ?
#
loop_
_entity_poly.entity_id
_entity_poly.type
_entity_poly.pdbx_seq_one_letter_code
_entity_poly.pdbx_strand_id
1 'polypeptide(L)'
;LEKYQKSFGELGIKEVVELYVNDRLEAAHEKKISALANVSAVFFSGGDQLRITSQIGDTPIDERVHEIYEAGGIIAGTSAGASVMSDTMMVKGPNAASFRIGHIRMAPGLGLLPNVIIDQHFAERGRIGRLIGAVSQNPRVLGIGIDED
;
A
#
# COMPACT_ATOMS: atom_id res chain seq x y z
N LEU A 1 4.76 -11.69 11.75
CA LEU A 1 6.23 -11.61 11.66
C LEU A 1 6.94 -12.86 11.13
N GLU A 2 6.81 -14.03 11.76
CA GLU A 2 7.64 -15.23 11.46
C GLU A 2 7.65 -15.66 9.98
N LYS A 3 6.49 -15.64 9.31
CA LYS A 3 6.38 -15.95 7.88
C LYS A 3 7.27 -15.03 7.02
N TYR A 4 7.26 -13.73 7.31
CA TYR A 4 8.05 -12.74 6.57
C TYR A 4 9.54 -12.88 6.88
N GLN A 5 9.91 -13.09 8.15
CA GLN A 5 11.30 -13.34 8.53
C GLN A 5 11.88 -14.55 7.81
N LYS A 6 11.12 -15.65 7.71
CA LYS A 6 11.53 -16.83 6.94
C LYS A 6 11.72 -16.50 5.46
N SER A 7 10.72 -15.89 4.83
CA SER A 7 10.72 -15.60 3.38
C SER A 7 11.85 -14.63 3.00
N PHE A 8 12.06 -13.58 3.80
CA PHE A 8 13.16 -12.63 3.59
C PHE A 8 14.52 -13.24 3.92
N GLY A 9 14.60 -14.14 4.90
CA GLY A 9 15.80 -14.91 5.20
C GLY A 9 16.24 -15.79 4.03
N GLU A 10 15.30 -16.41 3.31
CA GLU A 10 15.57 -17.18 2.09
C GLU A 10 16.14 -16.31 0.94
N LEU A 11 15.84 -15.00 0.96
CA LEU A 11 16.42 -14.00 0.04
C LEU A 11 17.76 -13.40 0.53
N GLY A 12 18.30 -13.90 1.65
CA GLY A 12 19.56 -13.43 2.23
C GLY A 12 19.46 -12.16 3.07
N ILE A 13 18.24 -11.69 3.39
CA ILE A 13 18.03 -10.55 4.29
C ILE A 13 18.27 -11.01 5.73
N LYS A 14 19.24 -10.39 6.39
CA LYS A 14 19.72 -10.80 7.72
C LYS A 14 18.93 -10.18 8.88
N GLU A 15 18.36 -9.01 8.65
CA GLU A 15 17.66 -8.25 9.68
C GLU A 15 16.29 -7.84 9.18
N VAL A 16 15.26 -8.24 9.93
CA VAL A 16 13.87 -7.93 9.65
C VAL A 16 13.26 -7.42 10.94
N VAL A 17 12.89 -6.15 10.94
CA VAL A 17 12.30 -5.46 12.09
C VAL A 17 10.81 -5.27 11.82
N GLU A 18 9.96 -5.69 12.76
CA GLU A 18 8.54 -5.40 12.70
C GLU A 18 8.28 -3.98 13.23
N LEU A 19 7.77 -3.12 12.37
CA LEU A 19 7.30 -1.80 12.75
C LEU A 19 5.77 -1.80 12.76
N TYR A 20 5.19 -2.08 13.93
CA TYR A 20 3.75 -2.06 14.12
C TYR A 20 3.30 -0.68 14.63
N VAL A 21 2.32 -0.04 13.99
CA VAL A 21 1.70 1.22 14.42
C VAL A 21 0.25 0.93 14.81
N ASN A 22 -0.07 1.03 16.10
CA ASN A 22 -1.39 0.67 16.62
C ASN A 22 -2.39 1.83 16.49
N ASP A 23 -1.92 3.06 16.67
CA ASP A 23 -2.70 4.28 16.49
C ASP A 23 -1.81 5.37 15.87
N ARG A 24 -2.46 6.43 15.36
CA ARG A 24 -1.78 7.50 14.62
C ARG A 24 -0.77 8.29 15.46
N LEU A 25 -0.96 8.41 16.78
CA LEU A 25 -0.03 9.17 17.63
C LEU A 25 1.33 8.47 17.71
N GLU A 26 1.34 7.14 17.68
CA GLU A 26 2.57 6.36 17.65
C GLU A 26 3.42 6.63 16.40
N ALA A 27 2.82 7.12 15.31
CA ALA A 27 3.55 7.46 14.10
C ALA A 27 4.45 8.70 14.24
N ALA A 28 4.30 9.45 15.34
CA ALA A 28 5.20 10.53 15.74
C ALA A 28 6.18 10.12 16.86
N HIS A 29 6.15 8.87 17.34
CA HIS A 29 7.06 8.44 18.40
C HIS A 29 8.48 8.27 17.87
N GLU A 30 9.44 8.96 18.50
CA GLU A 30 10.86 8.96 18.12
C GLU A 30 11.43 7.55 18.01
N LYS A 31 11.03 6.61 18.89
CA LYS A 31 11.46 5.21 18.83
C LYS A 31 11.09 4.53 17.52
N LYS A 32 9.90 4.83 16.96
CA LYS A 32 9.43 4.23 15.69
C LYS A 32 10.07 4.91 14.49
N ILE A 33 10.20 6.23 14.54
CA ILE A 33 10.90 7.01 13.52
C ILE A 33 12.37 6.56 13.41
N SER A 34 13.02 6.34 14.55
CA SER A 34 14.42 5.89 14.61
C SER A 34 14.60 4.46 14.14
N ALA A 35 13.57 3.61 14.22
CA ALA A 35 13.61 2.25 13.67
C ALA A 35 13.67 2.23 12.13
N LEU A 36 13.35 3.35 11.48
CA LEU A 36 13.51 3.53 10.02
C LEU A 36 14.90 4.06 9.64
N ALA A 37 15.76 4.37 10.62
CA ALA A 37 17.13 4.78 10.33
C ALA A 37 17.93 3.61 9.75
N ASN A 38 18.69 3.87 8.68
CA ASN A 38 19.51 2.89 7.98
C ASN A 38 18.72 1.71 7.38
N VAL A 39 17.41 1.86 7.16
CA VAL A 39 16.59 0.87 6.47
C VAL A 39 16.79 0.97 4.96
N SER A 40 17.10 -0.16 4.31
CA SER A 40 17.24 -0.24 2.84
C SER A 40 15.96 -0.68 2.14
N ALA A 41 14.99 -1.24 2.87
CA ALA A 41 13.73 -1.68 2.30
C ALA A 41 12.57 -1.61 3.31
N VAL A 42 11.40 -1.18 2.84
CA VAL A 42 10.15 -1.18 3.60
C VAL A 42 9.16 -2.13 2.92
N PHE A 43 8.54 -2.99 3.70
CA PHE A 43 7.52 -3.92 3.22
C PHE A 43 6.19 -3.69 3.92
N PHE A 44 5.17 -3.30 3.15
CA PHE A 44 3.79 -3.19 3.62
C PHE A 44 3.06 -4.53 3.50
N SER A 45 2.69 -5.09 4.65
CA SER A 45 1.90 -6.31 4.68
C SER A 45 0.46 -6.10 4.20
N GLY A 46 -0.24 -7.20 3.92
CA GLY A 46 -1.68 -7.16 3.64
C GLY A 46 -2.52 -6.84 4.89
N GLY A 47 -3.81 -6.60 4.69
CA GLY A 47 -4.73 -6.24 5.76
C GLY A 47 -5.78 -5.26 5.26
N ASP A 48 -5.91 -4.14 5.96
CA ASP A 48 -6.82 -3.04 5.60
C ASP A 48 -6.00 -1.81 5.20
N GLN A 49 -6.13 -1.40 3.93
CA GLN A 49 -5.44 -0.25 3.37
C GLN A 49 -5.86 1.08 4.02
N LEU A 50 -7.12 1.21 4.48
CA LEU A 50 -7.56 2.39 5.23
C LEU A 50 -6.91 2.44 6.61
N ARG A 51 -6.70 1.29 7.24
CA ARG A 51 -5.99 1.23 8.51
C ARG A 51 -4.55 1.72 8.35
N ILE A 52 -3.85 1.25 7.31
CA ILE A 52 -2.49 1.70 7.01
C ILE A 52 -2.45 3.22 6.80
N THR A 53 -3.22 3.75 5.84
CA THR A 53 -3.14 5.18 5.51
C THR A 53 -3.64 6.09 6.63
N SER A 54 -4.67 5.70 7.38
CA SER A 54 -5.14 6.51 8.52
C SER A 54 -4.14 6.55 9.67
N GLN A 55 -3.35 5.50 9.86
CA GLN A 55 -2.35 5.41 10.92
C GLN A 55 -1.04 6.11 10.57
N ILE A 56 -0.57 5.99 9.32
CA ILE A 56 0.76 6.48 8.94
C ILE A 56 0.76 7.60 7.92
N GLY A 57 -0.25 7.73 7.05
CA GLY A 57 -0.23 8.73 5.98
C GLY A 57 -0.16 10.15 6.53
N ASP A 58 0.65 11.02 5.94
CA ASP A 58 0.94 12.38 6.42
C ASP A 58 1.47 12.41 7.88
N THR A 59 2.37 11.48 8.22
CA THR A 59 3.07 11.44 9.52
C THR A 59 4.58 11.38 9.32
N PRO A 60 5.40 11.59 10.36
CA PRO A 60 6.85 11.43 10.25
C PRO A 60 7.28 10.03 9.78
N ILE A 61 6.50 8.98 10.05
CA ILE A 61 6.81 7.64 9.50
C ILE A 61 6.64 7.62 7.98
N ASP A 62 5.58 8.22 7.45
CA ASP A 62 5.34 8.30 6.01
C ASP A 62 6.41 9.14 5.31
N GLU A 63 6.76 10.30 5.87
CA GLU A 63 7.88 11.13 5.41
C GLU A 63 9.18 10.30 5.31
N ARG A 64 9.50 9.50 6.33
CA ARG A 64 10.68 8.63 6.32
C ARG A 64 10.61 7.51 5.29
N VAL A 65 9.42 6.99 5.01
CA VAL A 65 9.23 5.99 3.94
C VAL A 65 9.52 6.60 2.57
N HIS A 66 9.06 7.82 2.32
CA HIS A 66 9.37 8.57 1.09
C HIS A 66 10.87 8.87 0.99
N GLU A 67 11.51 9.35 2.05
CA GLU A 67 12.96 9.58 2.07
C GLU A 67 13.78 8.31 1.76
N ILE A 68 13.36 7.15 2.29
CA ILE A 68 14.01 5.87 1.99
C ILE A 68 13.89 5.54 0.50
N TYR A 69 12.70 5.74 -0.08
CA TYR A 69 12.48 5.50 -1.51
C TYR A 69 13.33 6.43 -2.38
N GLU A 70 13.33 7.73 -2.07
CA GLU A 70 14.12 8.75 -2.78
C GLU A 70 15.63 8.51 -2.69
N ALA A 71 16.10 7.94 -1.58
CA ALA A 71 17.48 7.52 -1.39
C ALA A 71 17.87 6.23 -2.15
N GLY A 72 16.94 5.64 -2.93
CA GLY A 72 17.15 4.41 -3.70
C GLY A 72 16.83 3.12 -2.93
N GLY A 73 16.18 3.23 -1.78
CA GLY A 73 15.64 2.08 -1.05
C GLY A 73 14.45 1.44 -1.74
N ILE A 74 14.13 0.21 -1.34
CA ILE A 74 13.05 -0.59 -1.95
C ILE A 74 11.78 -0.45 -1.13
N ILE A 75 10.67 -0.06 -1.75
CA ILE A 75 9.34 -0.12 -1.14
C ILE A 75 8.54 -1.23 -1.82
N ALA A 76 8.03 -2.16 -1.02
CA ALA A 76 7.27 -3.31 -1.49
C ALA A 76 5.99 -3.48 -0.67
N GLY A 77 5.00 -4.16 -1.22
CA GLY A 77 3.75 -4.41 -0.51
C GLY A 77 2.85 -5.41 -1.20
N THR A 78 2.02 -6.09 -0.42
CA THR A 78 1.09 -7.11 -0.90
C THR A 78 -0.34 -6.79 -0.49
N SER A 79 -1.33 -7.10 -1.33
CA SER A 79 -2.74 -6.85 -1.06
C SER A 79 -2.95 -5.37 -0.67
N ALA A 80 -3.49 -5.07 0.52
CA ALA A 80 -3.61 -3.70 1.04
C ALA A 80 -2.30 -2.89 0.92
N GLY A 81 -1.14 -3.50 1.18
CA GLY A 81 0.16 -2.85 1.04
C GLY A 81 0.51 -2.42 -0.39
N ALA A 82 -0.03 -3.08 -1.41
CA ALA A 82 0.09 -2.64 -2.79
C ALA A 82 -0.86 -1.47 -3.09
N SER A 83 -2.10 -1.54 -2.60
CA SER A 83 -3.10 -0.48 -2.79
C SER A 83 -2.68 0.87 -2.19
N VAL A 84 -1.97 0.88 -1.04
CA VAL A 84 -1.53 2.13 -0.40
C VAL A 84 -0.42 2.84 -1.16
N MET A 85 0.27 2.20 -2.10
CA MET A 85 1.34 2.85 -2.87
C MET A 85 0.81 3.94 -3.80
N SER A 86 -0.43 3.79 -4.28
CA SER A 86 -1.10 4.75 -5.16
C SER A 86 -1.30 6.11 -4.48
N ASP A 87 -1.40 7.18 -5.27
CA ASP A 87 -1.93 8.46 -4.77
C ASP A 87 -3.41 8.36 -4.38
N THR A 88 -4.17 7.58 -5.13
CA THR A 88 -5.60 7.34 -5.02
C THR A 88 -5.80 5.83 -4.95
N MET A 89 -6.23 5.34 -3.80
CA MET A 89 -6.41 3.91 -3.56
C MET A 89 -7.86 3.46 -3.72
N MET A 90 -8.04 2.25 -4.25
CA MET A 90 -9.31 1.56 -4.28
C MET A 90 -9.65 1.01 -2.88
N VAL A 91 -10.72 1.49 -2.26
CA VAL A 91 -11.13 1.08 -0.89
C VAL A 91 -12.24 0.05 -0.93
N LYS A 92 -13.29 0.34 -1.68
CA LYS A 92 -14.48 -0.52 -1.77
C LYS A 92 -15.11 -0.41 -3.14
N GLY A 93 -15.66 -1.51 -3.61
CA GLY A 93 -16.44 -1.57 -4.83
C GLY A 93 -16.98 -2.99 -5.01
N PRO A 94 -18.11 -3.16 -5.70
CA PRO A 94 -18.63 -4.49 -6.00
C PRO A 94 -17.59 -5.30 -6.77
N ASN A 95 -17.43 -6.57 -6.39
CA ASN A 95 -16.57 -7.53 -7.09
C ASN A 95 -17.22 -7.98 -8.42
N ALA A 96 -18.55 -8.05 -8.46
CA ALA A 96 -19.28 -8.45 -9.66
C ALA A 96 -19.18 -7.38 -10.75
N ALA A 97 -19.30 -7.80 -12.02
CA ALA A 97 -19.35 -7.05 -13.27
C ALA A 97 -20.47 -5.98 -13.37
N SER A 98 -20.88 -5.40 -12.25
CA SER A 98 -21.62 -4.17 -12.18
C SER A 98 -20.68 -3.05 -12.64
N PHE A 99 -20.75 -2.71 -13.94
CA PHE A 99 -20.19 -1.50 -14.54
C PHE A 99 -20.79 -0.20 -13.97
N ARG A 100 -21.50 -0.27 -12.83
CA ARG A 100 -22.13 0.88 -12.19
C ARG A 100 -21.04 1.67 -11.48
N ILE A 101 -20.54 2.66 -12.22
CA ILE A 101 -19.55 3.66 -11.82
C ILE A 101 -19.84 4.26 -10.42
N GLY A 102 -21.12 4.35 -10.00
CA GLY A 102 -21.52 4.99 -8.73
C GLY A 102 -21.24 4.23 -7.42
N HIS A 103 -20.72 3.00 -7.43
CA HIS A 103 -20.50 2.22 -6.20
C HIS A 103 -19.03 2.04 -5.81
N ILE A 104 -18.12 2.76 -6.48
CA ILE A 104 -16.70 2.73 -6.18
C ILE A 104 -16.39 3.77 -5.12
N ARG A 105 -15.63 3.38 -4.09
CA ARG A 105 -15.06 4.28 -3.10
C ARG A 105 -13.55 4.28 -3.22
N MET A 106 -13.01 5.47 -3.42
CA MET A 106 -11.59 5.75 -3.42
C MET A 106 -11.24 6.61 -2.21
N ALA A 107 -9.98 6.56 -1.79
CA ALA A 107 -9.42 7.42 -0.77
C ALA A 107 -7.96 7.74 -1.12
N PRO A 108 -7.33 8.74 -0.51
CA PRO A 108 -5.89 8.97 -0.66
C PRO A 108 -5.09 7.75 -0.18
N GLY A 109 -4.08 7.35 -0.95
CA GLY A 109 -3.03 6.42 -0.52
C GLY A 109 -1.85 7.18 0.10
N LEU A 110 -0.64 6.59 0.04
CA LEU A 110 0.61 7.20 0.50
C LEU A 110 1.32 7.97 -0.60
N GLY A 111 0.88 7.86 -1.87
CA GLY A 111 1.43 8.66 -2.97
C GLY A 111 2.85 8.29 -3.41
N LEU A 112 3.32 7.08 -3.10
CA LEU A 112 4.62 6.57 -3.57
C LEU A 112 4.66 6.37 -5.09
N LEU A 113 3.50 6.08 -5.69
CA LEU A 113 3.31 5.96 -7.13
C LEU A 113 2.25 6.97 -7.61
N PRO A 114 2.67 8.12 -8.15
CA PRO A 114 1.75 9.15 -8.59
C PRO A 114 1.01 8.74 -9.87
N ASN A 115 -0.24 9.20 -10.01
CA ASN A 115 -1.11 8.96 -11.17
C ASN A 115 -1.39 7.47 -11.43
N VAL A 116 -1.46 6.64 -10.39
CA VAL A 116 -1.72 5.21 -10.48
C VAL A 116 -2.82 4.82 -9.51
N ILE A 117 -3.71 3.92 -9.94
CA ILE A 117 -4.64 3.20 -9.06
C ILE A 117 -4.32 1.70 -9.15
N ILE A 118 -3.94 1.10 -8.02
CA ILE A 118 -3.68 -0.34 -7.91
C ILE A 118 -4.91 -1.05 -7.37
N ASP A 119 -5.32 -2.11 -8.07
CA ASP A 119 -6.31 -3.07 -7.61
C ASP A 119 -5.72 -4.48 -7.56
N GLN A 120 -5.79 -5.11 -6.39
CA GLN A 120 -5.17 -6.40 -6.06
C GLN A 120 -6.21 -7.54 -6.11
N HIS A 121 -5.78 -8.79 -6.08
CA HIS A 121 -6.66 -9.98 -6.18
C HIS A 121 -7.62 -9.86 -7.37
N PHE A 122 -7.07 -9.42 -8.50
CA PHE A 122 -7.81 -8.77 -9.56
C PHE A 122 -8.68 -9.74 -10.35
N ALA A 123 -8.10 -10.76 -10.98
CA ALA A 123 -8.83 -11.79 -11.72
C ALA A 123 -9.71 -12.64 -10.81
N GLU A 124 -9.20 -13.05 -9.64
CA GLU A 124 -9.85 -13.98 -8.71
C GLU A 124 -11.18 -13.42 -8.19
N ARG A 125 -11.28 -12.09 -8.12
CA ARG A 125 -12.45 -11.38 -7.63
C ARG A 125 -13.21 -10.63 -8.71
N GLY A 126 -12.88 -10.83 -9.99
CA GLY A 126 -13.58 -10.22 -11.12
C GLY A 126 -13.52 -8.69 -11.16
N ARG A 127 -12.42 -8.09 -10.69
CA ARG A 127 -12.32 -6.66 -10.35
C ARG A 127 -12.11 -5.72 -11.54
N ILE A 128 -12.11 -6.22 -12.77
CA ILE A 128 -11.99 -5.40 -13.98
C ILE A 128 -13.04 -4.28 -14.05
N GLY A 129 -14.29 -4.57 -13.69
CA GLY A 129 -15.38 -3.60 -13.79
C GLY A 129 -15.20 -2.40 -12.87
N ARG A 130 -14.72 -2.62 -11.64
CA ARG A 130 -14.47 -1.52 -10.70
C ARG A 130 -13.21 -0.74 -11.04
N LEU A 131 -12.16 -1.38 -11.56
CA LEU A 131 -10.96 -0.67 -12.00
C LEU A 131 -11.26 0.24 -13.21
N ILE A 132 -12.03 -0.25 -14.20
CA ILE A 132 -12.53 0.56 -15.31
C ILE A 132 -13.32 1.76 -14.79
N GLY A 133 -14.23 1.54 -13.84
CA GLY A 133 -15.02 2.61 -13.26
C GLY A 133 -14.18 3.66 -12.52
N ALA A 134 -13.11 3.26 -11.84
CA ALA A 134 -12.20 4.19 -11.15
C ALA A 134 -11.40 5.03 -12.15
N VAL A 135 -10.80 4.40 -13.17
CA VAL A 135 -10.09 5.13 -14.24
C VAL A 135 -11.05 6.05 -15.00
N SER A 136 -12.31 5.65 -15.20
CA SER A 136 -13.32 6.49 -15.84
C SER A 136 -13.67 7.75 -15.02
N GLN A 137 -13.59 7.68 -13.68
CA GLN A 137 -13.78 8.84 -12.80
C GLN A 137 -12.53 9.73 -12.72
N ASN A 138 -11.35 9.17 -12.96
CA ASN A 138 -10.07 9.89 -12.93
C ASN A 138 -9.22 9.55 -14.15
N PRO A 139 -9.52 10.10 -15.34
CA PRO A 139 -8.92 9.66 -16.61
C PRO A 139 -7.42 9.94 -16.75
N ARG A 140 -6.81 10.62 -15.77
CA ARG A 140 -5.36 10.88 -15.74
C ARG A 140 -4.56 9.77 -15.07
N VAL A 141 -5.21 8.81 -14.42
CA VAL A 141 -4.54 7.72 -13.69
C VAL A 141 -4.41 6.47 -14.55
N LEU A 142 -3.29 5.77 -14.38
CA LEU A 142 -3.10 4.42 -14.89
C LEU A 142 -3.72 3.41 -13.90
N GLY A 143 -4.70 2.64 -14.36
CA GLY A 143 -5.26 1.53 -13.60
C GLY A 143 -4.41 0.27 -13.75
N ILE A 144 -3.93 -0.29 -12.64
CA ILE A 144 -3.13 -1.53 -12.61
C ILE A 144 -3.91 -2.59 -11.84
N GLY A 145 -4.29 -3.67 -12.51
CA GLY A 145 -4.83 -4.88 -11.89
C GLY A 145 -3.71 -5.88 -11.64
N ILE A 146 -3.58 -6.38 -10.41
CA ILE A 146 -2.58 -7.37 -10.01
C ILE A 146 -3.30 -8.61 -9.47
N ASP A 147 -3.07 -9.75 -10.13
CA ASP A 147 -3.64 -11.06 -9.79
C ASP A 147 -2.94 -11.68 -8.56
N GLU A 148 -3.54 -12.72 -7.97
CA GLU A 148 -2.88 -13.56 -6.96
C GLU A 148 -1.86 -14.50 -7.64
N ASP A 149 -0.78 -14.87 -6.91
CA ASP A 149 0.15 -15.94 -7.30
C ASP A 149 -0.41 -17.34 -6.99
#